data_AF-A0A2E7NIB3-F1
#
_entry.id   AF-A0A2E7NIB3-F1
#
_cell.length_a   1.000
_cell.length_b   1.000
_cell.length_c   1.000
_cell.angle_alpha   90.00
_cell.angle_beta   90.00
_cell.angle_gamma   90.00
#
_symmetry.space_group_name_H-M   'P 1'
#
loop_
_entity.id
_entity.type
_entity.pdbx_description
1 polymer ?
#
loop_
_entity_poly.entity_id
_entity_poly.type
_entity_poly.pdbx_seq_one_letter_code
_entity_poly.pdbx_strand_id
1 'polypeptide(L)'
;MTQFLEELFPENVDYGSGFAAGYKNWIVRTLGGDEYRSQQHPFIQATLNVDFERQTNQVVSDVIDLNNRAGGTLCGFRVFHPVDHSTNDYRGTPTAFDQHLPEAVVSGYQLTRWYGDYTDPTCRRRRIRKPRSGTVLVGVAGQVYPAAQWSVDYTTGIVTWAANKSRSITAITQASAAVLTVGSNTFTAGESVVVSGVAGMTEINGVRALITARTATTITVAINSSAFSAYVSGGTVQTNPIAGEVLTAGCKYDLPMRFSDDLGGTFSNWDTIDASGIGLLEILNPDPQ
;
A
#
# COMPACT_ATOMS: atom_id res chain seq x y z
N MET A 1 23.35 1.07 12.71
CA MET A 1 22.52 0.17 13.52
C MET A 1 21.08 0.39 13.06
N THR A 2 20.33 -0.66 12.72
CA THR A 2 18.98 -0.54 12.15
C THR A 2 18.02 0.00 13.21
N GLN A 3 17.31 1.09 12.92
CA GLN A 3 16.33 1.72 13.85
C GLN A 3 14.95 1.04 13.83
N PHE A 4 14.83 -0.11 13.17
CA PHE A 4 13.60 -0.87 13.04
C PHE A 4 13.89 -2.37 13.08
N LEU A 5 13.11 -3.09 13.87
CA LEU A 5 13.09 -4.55 13.96
C LEU A 5 11.95 -5.08 13.08
N GLU A 6 12.24 -6.04 12.20
CA GLU A 6 11.20 -6.68 11.36
C GLU A 6 10.36 -7.72 12.12
N GLU A 7 10.37 -7.65 13.45
CA GLU A 7 9.59 -8.50 14.35
C GLU A 7 8.19 -7.92 14.54
N LEU A 8 7.22 -8.79 14.78
CA LEU A 8 5.84 -8.44 15.06
C LEU A 8 5.60 -8.39 16.57
N PHE A 9 4.94 -7.33 17.03
CA PHE A 9 4.45 -7.23 18.40
C PHE A 9 3.42 -8.34 18.67
N PRO A 10 3.45 -8.99 19.85
CA PRO A 10 2.56 -10.12 20.12
C PRO A 10 1.08 -9.79 19.87
N GLU A 11 0.42 -10.55 18.98
CA GLU A 11 -0.97 -10.28 18.57
C GLU A 11 -2.01 -10.68 19.64
N ASN A 12 -1.63 -11.55 20.58
CA ASN A 12 -2.47 -12.06 21.67
C ASN A 12 -2.50 -11.15 22.92
N VAL A 13 -1.91 -9.96 22.81
CA VAL A 13 -1.99 -8.94 23.85
C VAL A 13 -3.38 -8.33 23.86
N ASP A 14 -4.04 -8.32 25.02
CA ASP A 14 -5.16 -7.39 25.27
C ASP A 14 -4.65 -5.94 25.11
N TYR A 15 -5.01 -5.28 24.01
CA TYR A 15 -4.62 -3.89 23.67
C TYR A 15 -5.29 -2.84 24.59
N GLY A 16 -5.61 -3.22 25.82
CA GLY A 16 -6.28 -2.39 26.80
C GLY A 16 -7.58 -1.76 26.26
N SER A 17 -8.00 -0.69 26.93
CA SER A 17 -9.24 0.03 26.62
C SER A 17 -9.10 1.22 25.66
N GLY A 18 -7.93 1.46 25.05
CA GLY A 18 -7.70 2.70 24.29
C GLY A 18 -6.73 2.62 23.11
N PHE A 19 -7.23 2.98 21.94
CA PHE A 19 -6.42 3.43 20.80
C PHE A 19 -6.75 4.90 20.50
N ALA A 20 -5.79 5.66 19.98
CA ALA A 20 -5.99 7.05 19.59
C ALA A 20 -5.45 7.33 18.18
N ALA A 21 -6.16 8.20 17.47
CA ALA A 21 -5.78 8.74 16.17
C ALA A 21 -5.41 10.22 16.34
N GLY A 22 -4.11 10.51 16.35
CA GLY A 22 -3.57 11.85 16.51
C GLY A 22 -3.21 12.53 15.19
N TYR A 23 -3.20 13.87 15.22
CA TYR A 23 -2.63 14.71 14.16
C TYR A 23 -1.70 15.74 14.79
N LYS A 24 -0.56 15.99 14.14
CA LYS A 24 0.40 16.97 14.62
C LYS A 24 0.01 18.37 14.15
N ASN A 25 -0.71 19.09 14.99
CA ASN A 25 -1.17 20.46 14.75
C ASN A 25 -0.41 21.46 15.62
N TRP A 26 -0.13 22.63 15.08
CA TRP A 26 0.38 23.81 15.77
C TRP A 26 -0.76 24.80 15.97
N ILE A 27 -1.02 25.16 17.22
CA ILE A 27 -2.14 26.03 17.61
C ILE A 27 -1.58 27.21 18.39
N VAL A 28 -1.82 28.42 17.89
CA VAL A 28 -1.44 29.68 18.54
C VAL A 28 -2.71 30.43 18.91
N ARG A 29 -2.79 30.92 20.14
CA ARG A 29 -3.87 31.82 20.58
C ARG A 29 -3.34 33.23 20.78
N THR A 30 -4.06 34.22 20.28
CA THR A 30 -3.76 35.63 20.54
C THR A 30 -4.20 36.02 21.93
N LEU A 31 -3.68 37.14 22.44
CA LEU A 31 -4.15 37.76 23.68
C LEU A 31 -5.65 38.13 23.62
N GLY A 32 -6.18 38.37 22.41
CA GLY A 32 -7.61 38.64 22.17
C GLY A 32 -8.49 37.40 22.12
N GLY A 33 -7.91 36.19 22.16
CA GLY A 33 -8.64 34.92 22.14
C GLY A 33 -8.79 34.28 20.75
N ASP A 34 -8.28 34.91 19.68
CA ASP A 34 -8.30 34.31 18.34
C ASP A 34 -7.37 33.10 18.26
N GLU A 35 -7.77 32.08 17.52
CA GLU A 35 -7.00 30.84 17.36
C GLU A 35 -6.53 30.64 15.92
N TYR A 36 -5.22 30.53 15.75
CA TYR A 36 -4.56 30.22 14.48
C TYR A 36 -4.05 28.78 14.51
N ARG A 37 -4.44 27.98 13.52
CA ARG A 37 -4.14 26.55 13.43
C ARG A 37 -3.36 26.27 12.17
N SER A 38 -2.29 25.51 12.27
CA SER A 38 -1.59 24.93 11.13
C SER A 38 -1.28 23.46 11.41
N GLN A 39 -1.28 22.63 10.37
CA GLN A 39 -0.94 21.22 10.48
C GLN A 39 0.52 21.03 10.04
N GLN A 40 1.32 20.32 10.85
CA GLN A 40 2.74 20.09 10.55
C GLN A 40 2.94 19.04 9.45
N HIS A 41 2.08 18.01 9.40
CA HIS A 41 2.03 17.02 8.33
C HIS A 41 0.61 16.44 8.17
N PRO A 42 0.22 16.00 6.97
CA PRO A 42 -1.15 15.55 6.69
C PRO A 42 -1.45 14.13 7.19
N PHE A 43 -0.45 13.40 7.68
CA PHE A 43 -0.59 12.00 8.08
C PHE A 43 -1.17 11.85 9.49
N ILE A 44 -2.05 10.86 9.64
CA ILE A 44 -2.51 10.35 10.94
C ILE A 44 -1.33 9.66 11.67
N GLN A 45 -1.34 9.73 13.00
CA GLN A 45 -0.42 9.00 13.86
C GLN A 45 -1.22 8.24 14.92
N ALA A 46 -1.08 6.92 14.95
CA ALA A 46 -1.73 6.06 15.94
C ALA A 46 -0.92 5.97 17.24
N THR A 47 -1.65 5.89 18.34
CA THR A 47 -1.13 5.51 19.66
C THR A 47 -1.95 4.34 20.18
N LEU A 48 -1.30 3.34 20.74
CA LEU A 48 -1.93 2.20 21.39
C LEU A 48 -1.41 2.10 22.82
N ASN A 49 -2.26 1.68 23.75
CA ASN A 49 -1.83 1.34 25.10
C ASN A 49 -1.98 -0.16 25.31
N VAL A 50 -0.99 -0.76 25.93
CA VAL A 50 -0.98 -2.19 26.26
C VAL A 50 -1.10 -2.32 27.77
N ASP A 51 -2.14 -3.01 28.24
CA ASP A 51 -2.36 -3.25 29.67
C ASP A 51 -1.82 -4.63 30.04
N PHE A 52 -0.93 -4.72 31.03
CA PHE A 52 -0.33 -6.00 31.44
C PHE A 52 -1.17 -6.76 32.49
N GLU A 53 -2.04 -6.08 33.23
CA GLU A 53 -2.84 -6.67 34.31
C GLU A 53 -3.77 -7.82 33.84
N ARG A 54 -4.12 -7.84 32.55
CA ARG A 54 -5.02 -8.83 31.95
C ARG A 54 -4.29 -9.89 31.12
N GLN A 55 -2.95 -9.88 31.10
CA GLN A 55 -2.14 -10.76 30.28
C GLN A 55 -1.69 -12.03 31.01
N THR A 56 -1.34 -13.05 30.24
CA THR A 56 -0.59 -14.20 30.76
C THR A 56 0.88 -13.84 30.95
N ASN A 57 1.55 -14.49 31.90
CA ASN A 57 2.98 -14.27 32.16
C ASN A 57 3.86 -14.42 30.90
N GLN A 58 3.50 -15.34 29.99
CA GLN A 58 4.24 -15.53 28.74
C GLN A 58 4.21 -14.28 27.85
N VAL A 59 3.04 -13.67 27.69
CA VAL A 59 2.88 -12.45 26.87
C VAL A 59 3.66 -11.29 27.47
N VAL A 60 3.67 -11.17 28.79
CA VAL A 60 4.45 -10.16 29.49
C VAL A 60 5.94 -10.37 29.24
N SER A 61 6.45 -11.60 29.36
CA SER A 61 7.85 -11.93 29.03
C SER A 61 8.21 -11.61 27.59
N ASP A 62 7.35 -11.93 26.62
CA ASP A 62 7.60 -11.64 25.20
C ASP A 62 7.73 -10.12 24.94
N VAL A 63 6.90 -9.31 25.61
CA VAL A 63 6.97 -7.84 25.52
C VAL A 63 8.21 -7.28 26.20
N ILE A 64 8.59 -7.81 27.37
CA ILE A 64 9.84 -7.43 28.06
C ILE A 64 11.05 -7.73 27.17
N ASP A 65 11.09 -8.91 26.56
CA ASP A 65 12.18 -9.33 25.69
C ASP A 65 12.25 -8.46 24.43
N LEU A 66 11.10 -8.13 23.82
CA LEU A 66 11.04 -7.20 22.70
C LEU A 66 11.50 -5.79 23.10
N ASN A 67 11.12 -5.30 24.28
CA ASN A 67 11.57 -4.00 24.79
C ASN A 67 13.09 -3.94 24.96
N ASN A 68 13.68 -4.99 25.53
CA ASN A 68 15.13 -5.10 25.69
C ASN A 68 15.86 -5.20 24.34
N ARG A 69 15.33 -5.98 23.38
CA ARG A 69 15.87 -6.04 22.00
C ARG A 69 15.75 -4.71 21.26
N ALA A 70 14.65 -3.99 21.46
CA ALA A 70 14.41 -2.68 20.86
C ALA A 70 15.25 -1.55 21.50
N GLY A 71 15.90 -1.81 22.64
CA GLY A 71 16.63 -0.79 23.40
C GLY A 71 15.69 0.26 23.98
N GLY A 72 14.53 -0.17 24.50
CA GLY A 72 13.49 0.72 25.01
C GLY A 72 12.83 1.51 23.88
N THR A 73 12.92 2.84 23.93
CA THR A 73 12.29 3.74 22.95
C THR A 73 13.07 3.92 21.65
N LEU A 74 14.23 3.25 21.49
CA LEU A 74 15.15 3.47 20.37
C LEU A 74 14.64 2.90 19.03
N CYS A 75 14.31 1.61 18.99
CA CYS A 75 13.93 0.92 17.75
C CYS A 75 12.41 0.75 17.62
N GLY A 76 11.92 0.85 16.38
CA GLY A 76 10.55 0.46 16.05
C GLY A 76 10.40 -1.04 15.73
N PHE A 77 9.15 -1.49 15.62
CA PHE A 77 8.74 -2.84 15.25
C PHE A 77 7.35 -2.81 14.60
N ARG A 78 6.90 -3.95 14.06
CA ARG A 78 5.59 -4.07 13.40
C ARG A 78 4.49 -4.29 14.45
N VAL A 79 3.38 -3.58 14.35
CA VAL A 79 2.22 -3.76 15.23
C VAL A 79 0.96 -3.96 14.41
N PHE A 80 0.22 -5.03 14.69
CA PHE A 80 -1.10 -5.26 14.11
C PHE A 80 -2.13 -4.35 14.79
N HIS A 81 -2.80 -3.47 14.04
CA HIS A 81 -3.83 -2.60 14.59
C HIS A 81 -5.21 -3.31 14.61
N PRO A 82 -5.84 -3.52 15.77
CA PRO A 82 -7.05 -4.36 15.87
C PRO A 82 -8.23 -3.89 15.00
N VAL A 83 -8.32 -2.58 14.74
CA VAL A 83 -9.46 -1.98 14.03
C VAL A 83 -9.11 -1.28 12.72
N ASP A 84 -7.83 -1.22 12.30
CA ASP A 84 -7.41 -0.51 11.08
C ASP A 84 -6.11 -1.13 10.53
N HIS A 85 -6.23 -2.34 9.97
CA HIS A 85 -5.10 -3.13 9.45
C HIS A 85 -5.32 -3.56 8.00
N SER A 86 -6.36 -3.06 7.34
CA SER A 86 -6.68 -3.35 5.95
C SER A 86 -7.08 -2.08 5.21
N THR A 87 -6.68 -2.02 3.95
CA THR A 87 -7.13 -1.00 3.00
C THR A 87 -8.60 -1.13 2.63
N ASN A 88 -9.18 -2.32 2.78
CA ASN A 88 -10.59 -2.57 2.51
C ASN A 88 -11.40 -2.48 3.81
N ASP A 89 -12.30 -1.50 3.91
CA ASP A 89 -13.22 -1.31 5.04
C ASP A 89 -12.58 -1.54 6.43
N TYR A 90 -11.37 -1.00 6.62
CA TYR A 90 -10.52 -1.11 7.82
C TYR A 90 -10.02 -2.52 8.19
N ARG A 91 -10.80 -3.57 7.98
CA ARG A 91 -10.55 -4.97 8.39
C ARG A 91 -10.89 -6.01 7.32
N GLY A 92 -11.56 -5.58 6.25
CA GLY A 92 -12.00 -6.44 5.16
C GLY A 92 -10.85 -7.12 4.41
N THR A 93 -11.16 -8.14 3.64
CA THR A 93 -10.19 -8.80 2.75
C THR A 93 -9.76 -7.81 1.66
N PRO A 94 -8.45 -7.57 1.47
CA PRO A 94 -7.99 -6.63 0.44
C PRO A 94 -8.45 -7.01 -0.96
N THR A 95 -8.73 -6.01 -1.79
CA THR A 95 -8.95 -6.15 -3.22
C THR A 95 -7.96 -5.27 -3.99
N ALA A 96 -7.83 -5.48 -5.30
CA ALA A 96 -6.98 -4.64 -6.15
C ALA A 96 -7.47 -3.18 -6.26
N PHE A 97 -8.69 -2.89 -5.82
CA PHE A 97 -9.40 -1.64 -6.09
C PHE A 97 -9.70 -0.83 -4.83
N ASP A 98 -9.10 -1.20 -3.69
CA ASP A 98 -9.47 -0.63 -2.40
C ASP A 98 -9.18 0.87 -2.29
N GLN A 99 -7.96 1.29 -2.67
CA GLN A 99 -7.43 2.62 -2.41
C GLN A 99 -6.70 3.17 -3.63
N HIS A 100 -6.82 4.47 -3.86
CA HIS A 100 -6.03 5.16 -4.88
C HIS A 100 -4.53 5.09 -4.55
N LEU A 101 -3.71 4.84 -5.57
CA LEU A 101 -2.28 4.59 -5.47
C LEU A 101 -1.49 5.80 -6.04
N PRO A 102 -1.12 6.79 -5.20
CA PRO A 102 -0.43 8.01 -5.65
C PRO A 102 1.07 7.77 -5.93
N GLU A 103 1.65 8.60 -6.79
CA GLU A 103 3.10 8.63 -7.01
C GLU A 103 3.87 8.91 -5.71
N ALA A 104 4.99 8.20 -5.54
CA ALA A 104 5.90 8.39 -4.42
C ALA A 104 6.92 9.51 -4.71
N VAL A 105 7.52 10.06 -3.66
CA VAL A 105 8.48 11.19 -3.77
C VAL A 105 9.80 10.79 -4.44
N VAL A 106 10.27 9.56 -4.23
CA VAL A 106 11.57 9.09 -4.75
C VAL A 106 11.39 8.39 -6.09
N SER A 107 10.58 7.33 -6.13
CA SER A 107 10.20 6.59 -7.34
C SER A 107 9.08 5.60 -7.03
N GLY A 108 8.29 5.22 -8.03
CA GLY A 108 7.17 4.29 -7.88
C GLY A 108 5.94 4.92 -7.25
N TYR A 109 5.12 4.10 -6.60
CA TYR A 109 3.83 4.52 -6.06
C TYR A 109 3.64 4.05 -4.63
N GLN A 110 3.18 4.94 -3.76
CA GLN A 110 3.10 4.67 -2.33
C GLN A 110 1.74 4.03 -1.97
N LEU A 111 1.77 2.80 -1.43
CA LEU A 111 0.59 2.22 -0.80
C LEU A 111 0.06 3.18 0.28
N THR A 112 -1.23 3.49 0.20
CA THR A 112 -1.84 4.55 0.99
C THR A 112 -3.22 4.08 1.46
N ARG A 113 -3.55 4.40 2.71
CA ARG A 113 -4.92 4.32 3.24
C ARG A 113 -5.51 5.72 3.27
N TRP A 114 -6.57 5.95 2.52
CA TRP A 114 -7.31 7.21 2.54
C TRP A 114 -8.45 7.15 3.56
N TYR A 115 -8.65 8.25 4.29
CA TYR A 115 -9.72 8.42 5.27
C TYR A 115 -10.73 9.42 4.69
N GLY A 116 -11.66 8.88 3.89
CA GLY A 116 -12.58 9.65 3.06
C GLY A 116 -12.32 9.39 1.56
N ASP A 117 -12.93 10.22 0.72
CA ASP A 117 -12.74 10.18 -0.73
C ASP A 117 -11.38 10.76 -1.10
N TYR A 118 -10.55 10.04 -1.88
CA TYR A 118 -9.23 10.50 -2.27
C TYR A 118 -9.25 11.71 -3.21
N THR A 119 -10.38 11.97 -3.87
CA THR A 119 -10.57 13.12 -4.76
C THR A 119 -10.83 14.42 -4.00
N ASP A 120 -11.23 14.33 -2.73
CA ASP A 120 -11.39 15.49 -1.86
C ASP A 120 -10.00 15.97 -1.40
N PRO A 121 -9.59 17.22 -1.71
CA PRO A 121 -8.30 17.76 -1.30
C PRO A 121 -8.13 17.88 0.23
N THR A 122 -9.23 17.82 0.98
CA THR A 122 -9.24 17.84 2.45
C THR A 122 -9.10 16.45 3.07
N CYS A 123 -9.22 15.39 2.25
CA CYS A 123 -9.09 14.02 2.70
C CYS A 123 -7.73 13.76 3.36
N ARG A 124 -7.75 12.96 4.42
CA ARG A 124 -6.55 12.56 5.16
C ARG A 124 -6.10 11.19 4.71
N ARG A 125 -4.82 10.91 4.91
CA ARG A 125 -4.24 9.63 4.49
C ARG A 125 -3.16 9.14 5.42
N ARG A 126 -2.95 7.83 5.44
CA ARG A 126 -1.79 7.15 6.01
C ARG A 126 -0.95 6.61 4.87
N ARG A 127 0.37 6.81 4.93
CA ARG A 127 1.32 6.08 4.09
C ARG A 127 1.50 4.69 4.71
N ILE A 128 1.18 3.66 3.94
CA ILE A 128 1.37 2.29 4.40
C ILE A 128 2.83 1.93 4.19
N ARG A 129 3.60 1.95 5.28
CA ARG A 129 4.92 1.35 5.37
C ARG A 129 4.74 0.01 6.09
N LYS A 130 5.56 -0.99 5.77
CA LYS A 130 5.40 -2.36 6.31
C LYS A 130 4.07 -3.05 5.91
N PRO A 131 3.67 -3.08 4.61
CA PRO A 131 2.55 -3.92 4.18
C PRO A 131 2.82 -5.40 4.49
N ARG A 132 1.76 -6.17 4.74
CA ARG A 132 1.88 -7.59 5.05
C ARG A 132 2.17 -8.39 3.77
N SER A 133 3.23 -9.20 3.80
CA SER A 133 3.64 -10.00 2.65
C SER A 133 2.52 -10.90 2.14
N GLY A 134 2.43 -11.06 0.82
CA GLY A 134 1.41 -11.87 0.16
C GLY A 134 -0.01 -11.29 0.13
N THR A 135 -0.25 -10.11 0.72
CA THR A 135 -1.61 -9.50 0.76
C THR A 135 -1.81 -8.34 -0.21
N VAL A 136 -0.74 -7.86 -0.84
CA VAL A 136 -0.80 -6.70 -1.75
C VAL A 136 -1.41 -7.12 -3.07
N LEU A 137 -2.39 -6.34 -3.54
CA LEU A 137 -3.06 -6.47 -4.82
C LEU A 137 -3.05 -5.10 -5.49
N VAL A 138 -2.85 -5.08 -6.81
CA VAL A 138 -2.78 -3.83 -7.59
C VAL A 138 -3.80 -3.88 -8.71
N GLY A 139 -4.50 -2.77 -8.94
CA GLY A 139 -5.44 -2.56 -10.02
C GLY A 139 -5.05 -1.36 -10.88
N VAL A 140 -5.23 -1.48 -12.19
CA VAL A 140 -4.98 -0.42 -13.17
C VAL A 140 -6.17 -0.34 -14.11
N ALA A 141 -6.72 0.86 -14.29
CA ALA A 141 -7.89 1.11 -15.14
C ALA A 141 -9.08 0.18 -14.82
N GLY A 142 -9.32 -0.08 -13.53
CA GLY A 142 -10.42 -0.94 -13.06
C GLY A 142 -10.22 -2.44 -13.30
N GLN A 143 -9.03 -2.88 -13.69
CA GLN A 143 -8.69 -4.30 -13.89
C GLN A 143 -7.57 -4.72 -12.95
N VAL A 144 -7.59 -5.97 -12.48
CA VAL A 144 -6.49 -6.52 -11.67
C VAL A 144 -5.21 -6.52 -12.50
N TYR A 145 -4.12 -6.02 -11.90
CA TYR A 145 -2.80 -5.93 -12.52
C TYR A 145 -1.99 -7.21 -12.20
N PRO A 146 -1.60 -8.03 -13.20
CA PRO A 146 -0.90 -9.28 -12.98
C PRO A 146 0.36 -9.13 -12.12
N ALA A 147 0.53 -9.99 -11.11
CA ALA A 147 1.61 -9.93 -10.14
C ALA A 147 3.03 -9.99 -10.74
N ALA A 148 3.19 -10.53 -11.95
CA ALA A 148 4.48 -10.54 -12.64
C ALA A 148 4.89 -9.17 -13.21
N GLN A 149 3.96 -8.23 -13.31
CA GLN A 149 4.19 -6.92 -13.93
C GLN A 149 4.48 -5.81 -12.92
N TRP A 150 4.55 -6.15 -11.64
CA TRP A 150 4.85 -5.20 -10.57
C TRP A 150 5.55 -5.89 -9.41
N SER A 151 6.21 -5.11 -8.58
CA SER A 151 6.77 -5.55 -7.31
C SER A 151 6.46 -4.55 -6.22
N VAL A 152 6.53 -4.98 -4.97
CA VAL A 152 6.36 -4.10 -3.80
C VAL A 152 7.55 -4.27 -2.88
N ASP A 153 8.08 -3.15 -2.39
CA ASP A 153 9.01 -3.17 -1.26
C ASP A 153 8.22 -3.25 0.05
N TYR A 154 8.33 -4.37 0.75
CA TYR A 154 7.63 -4.62 2.02
C TYR A 154 8.17 -3.81 3.21
N THR A 155 9.23 -3.04 3.00
CA THR A 155 9.81 -2.10 3.97
C THR A 155 9.14 -0.74 3.82
N THR A 156 9.18 -0.18 2.62
CA THR A 156 8.70 1.19 2.32
C THR A 156 7.23 1.25 1.88
N GLY A 157 6.66 0.13 1.43
CA GLY A 157 5.34 0.07 0.82
C GLY A 157 5.26 0.73 -0.55
N ILE A 158 6.39 0.83 -1.26
CA ILE A 158 6.45 1.37 -2.62
C ILE A 158 6.20 0.24 -3.62
N VAL A 159 5.22 0.45 -4.49
CA VAL A 159 4.93 -0.38 -5.66
C VAL A 159 5.71 0.16 -6.86
N THR A 160 6.39 -0.73 -7.58
CA THR A 160 7.13 -0.42 -8.80
C THR A 160 6.66 -1.31 -9.94
N TRP A 161 6.61 -0.76 -11.15
CA TRP A 161 6.31 -1.52 -12.35
C TRP A 161 7.52 -2.31 -12.80
N ALA A 162 7.28 -3.50 -13.36
CA ALA A 162 8.30 -4.23 -14.08
C ALA A 162 8.80 -3.42 -15.30
N ALA A 163 9.89 -3.88 -15.90
CA ALA A 163 10.42 -3.26 -17.11
C ALA A 163 9.34 -3.20 -18.20
N ASN A 164 9.14 -2.01 -18.77
CA ASN A 164 8.11 -1.79 -19.78
C ASN A 164 8.42 -2.60 -21.04
N LYS A 165 7.54 -3.53 -21.40
CA LYS A 165 7.57 -4.18 -22.71
C LYS A 165 6.69 -3.36 -23.64
N SER A 166 7.30 -2.69 -24.61
CA SER A 166 6.59 -1.83 -25.57
C SER A 166 6.94 -2.18 -27.00
N ARG A 167 5.94 -2.18 -27.89
CA ARG A 167 6.07 -2.50 -29.31
C ARG A 167 5.14 -1.66 -30.16
N SER A 168 5.62 -1.26 -31.34
CA SER A 168 4.78 -0.66 -32.38
C SER A 168 3.85 -1.72 -32.98
N ILE A 169 2.63 -1.31 -33.29
CA ILE A 169 1.60 -2.13 -33.95
C ILE A 169 1.62 -1.84 -35.44
N THR A 170 1.55 -2.87 -36.28
CA THR A 170 1.49 -2.74 -37.75
C THR A 170 0.19 -3.26 -38.35
N ALA A 171 -0.61 -4.02 -37.60
CA ALA A 171 -1.94 -4.45 -37.99
C ALA A 171 -2.75 -4.89 -36.77
N ILE A 172 -4.07 -4.72 -36.82
CA ILE A 172 -5.03 -5.21 -35.83
C ILE A 172 -6.21 -5.85 -36.57
N THR A 173 -6.59 -7.06 -36.16
CA THR A 173 -7.77 -7.75 -36.72
C THR A 173 -9.07 -7.24 -36.11
N GLN A 174 -10.16 -7.19 -36.88
CA GLN A 174 -11.54 -7.09 -36.37
C GLN A 174 -12.04 -8.50 -36.03
N ALA A 175 -12.05 -8.85 -34.75
CA ALA A 175 -12.37 -10.21 -34.30
C ALA A 175 -12.92 -10.22 -32.86
N SER A 176 -13.49 -11.34 -32.44
CA SER A 176 -13.93 -11.54 -31.05
C SER A 176 -12.79 -11.50 -30.03
N ALA A 177 -11.56 -11.75 -30.48
CA ALA A 177 -10.31 -11.46 -29.79
C ALA A 177 -9.34 -10.81 -30.77
N ALA A 178 -8.98 -9.55 -30.53
CA ALA A 178 -8.10 -8.81 -31.41
C ALA A 178 -6.70 -9.43 -31.44
N VAL A 179 -6.16 -9.64 -32.65
CA VAL A 179 -4.77 -10.04 -32.89
C VAL A 179 -3.99 -8.83 -33.34
N LEU A 180 -2.97 -8.46 -32.56
CA LEU A 180 -2.08 -7.34 -32.83
C LEU A 180 -0.79 -7.89 -33.46
N THR A 181 -0.39 -7.33 -34.59
CA THR A 181 0.92 -7.60 -35.21
C THR A 181 1.94 -6.60 -34.69
N VAL A 182 2.96 -7.11 -33.98
CA VAL A 182 3.91 -6.30 -33.18
C VAL A 182 5.39 -6.63 -33.46
N GLY A 183 5.64 -7.53 -34.41
CA GLY A 183 6.97 -8.06 -34.72
C GLY A 183 7.56 -8.91 -33.58
N SER A 184 8.86 -9.25 -33.68
CA SER A 184 9.59 -10.09 -32.71
C SER A 184 9.46 -9.62 -31.27
N ASN A 185 8.68 -10.27 -30.41
CA ASN A 185 8.34 -9.75 -29.08
C ASN A 185 8.69 -10.70 -27.92
N THR A 186 8.65 -10.18 -26.69
CA THR A 186 8.93 -10.91 -25.44
C THR A 186 7.72 -10.92 -24.50
N PHE A 187 6.53 -10.63 -25.03
CA PHE A 187 5.30 -10.71 -24.24
C PHE A 187 5.02 -12.15 -23.81
N THR A 188 4.15 -12.32 -22.84
CA THR A 188 3.67 -13.63 -22.38
C THR A 188 2.16 -13.61 -22.17
N ALA A 189 1.51 -14.76 -22.39
CA ALA A 189 0.10 -14.90 -22.04
C ALA A 189 -0.10 -14.63 -20.54
N GLY A 190 -1.21 -13.98 -20.19
CA GLY A 190 -1.52 -13.52 -18.84
C GLY A 190 -0.93 -12.15 -18.48
N GLU A 191 0.00 -11.60 -19.27
CA GLU A 191 0.38 -10.18 -19.14
C GLU A 191 -0.76 -9.31 -19.59
N SER A 192 -0.87 -8.14 -18.98
CA SER A 192 -1.77 -7.14 -19.47
C SER A 192 -1.04 -6.02 -20.18
N VAL A 193 -1.72 -5.51 -21.20
CA VAL A 193 -1.21 -4.46 -22.04
C VAL A 193 -2.30 -3.44 -22.34
N VAL A 194 -1.87 -2.22 -22.59
CA VAL A 194 -2.70 -1.13 -23.08
C VAL A 194 -2.24 -0.74 -24.48
N VAL A 195 -3.20 -0.41 -25.34
CA VAL A 195 -2.95 0.07 -26.71
C VAL A 195 -3.15 1.58 -26.75
N SER A 196 -2.31 2.29 -27.49
CA SER A 196 -2.44 3.74 -27.67
C SER A 196 -1.98 4.19 -29.06
N GLY A 197 -2.50 5.32 -29.54
CA GLY A 197 -2.06 5.95 -30.79
C GLY A 197 -2.44 5.19 -32.07
N VAL A 198 -3.46 4.34 -32.05
CA VAL A 198 -4.02 3.66 -33.23
C VAL A 198 -4.93 4.62 -34.01
N ALA A 199 -4.74 4.67 -35.32
CA ALA A 199 -5.63 5.36 -36.26
C ALA A 199 -6.51 4.35 -37.02
N GLY A 200 -7.70 4.78 -37.42
CA GLY A 200 -8.74 3.87 -37.90
C GLY A 200 -9.50 3.33 -36.70
N MET A 201 -9.03 2.21 -36.13
CA MET A 201 -9.57 1.52 -34.97
C MET A 201 -9.31 2.29 -33.65
N THR A 202 -9.90 3.46 -33.48
CA THR A 202 -9.61 4.35 -32.34
C THR A 202 -10.20 3.88 -31.02
N GLU A 203 -11.23 3.02 -31.05
CA GLU A 203 -11.94 2.48 -29.90
C GLU A 203 -11.06 1.59 -29.00
N ILE A 204 -9.96 1.07 -29.56
CA ILE A 204 -9.00 0.25 -28.81
C ILE A 204 -8.03 1.09 -27.97
N ASN A 205 -7.91 2.39 -28.25
CA ASN A 205 -6.96 3.26 -27.56
C ASN A 205 -7.37 3.47 -26.10
N GLY A 206 -6.41 3.27 -25.18
CA GLY A 206 -6.63 3.38 -23.73
C GLY A 206 -7.31 2.16 -23.10
N VAL A 207 -7.71 1.16 -23.89
CA VAL A 207 -8.30 -0.08 -23.37
C VAL A 207 -7.19 -1.04 -22.95
N ARG A 208 -7.22 -1.46 -21.69
CA ARG A 208 -6.34 -2.48 -21.14
C ARG A 208 -6.96 -3.87 -21.25
N ALA A 209 -6.17 -4.87 -21.64
CA ALA A 209 -6.61 -6.26 -21.71
C ALA A 209 -5.48 -7.24 -21.41
N LEU A 210 -5.85 -8.49 -21.12
CA LEU A 210 -4.89 -9.59 -20.96
C LEU A 210 -4.52 -10.18 -22.32
N ILE A 211 -3.25 -10.59 -22.46
CA ILE A 211 -2.77 -11.39 -23.57
C ILE A 211 -3.22 -12.83 -23.36
N THR A 212 -3.95 -13.40 -24.32
CA THR A 212 -4.44 -14.78 -24.27
C THR A 212 -3.53 -15.75 -25.02
N ALA A 213 -2.85 -15.27 -26.06
CA ALA A 213 -1.91 -16.07 -26.85
C ALA A 213 -0.81 -15.19 -27.45
N ARG A 214 0.32 -15.81 -27.80
CA ARG A 214 1.50 -15.15 -28.37
C ARG A 214 2.15 -16.03 -29.44
N THR A 215 2.55 -15.42 -30.54
CA THR A 215 3.45 -16.02 -31.54
C THR A 215 4.77 -15.24 -31.60
N ALA A 216 5.66 -15.56 -32.54
CA ALA A 216 6.89 -14.78 -32.73
C ALA A 216 6.61 -13.31 -33.08
N THR A 217 5.52 -13.01 -33.81
CA THR A 217 5.25 -11.68 -34.36
C THR A 217 3.91 -11.08 -33.96
N THR A 218 3.03 -11.84 -33.31
CA THR A 218 1.69 -11.41 -32.91
C THR A 218 1.38 -11.72 -31.46
N ILE A 219 0.46 -10.93 -30.90
CA ILE A 219 -0.20 -11.21 -29.63
C ILE A 219 -1.71 -11.17 -29.83
N THR A 220 -2.43 -12.06 -29.17
CA THR A 220 -3.89 -12.04 -29.09
C THR A 220 -4.29 -11.44 -27.75
N VAL A 221 -5.12 -10.41 -27.77
CA VAL A 221 -5.61 -9.74 -26.55
C VAL A 221 -7.09 -10.04 -26.33
N ALA A 222 -7.51 -10.06 -25.07
CA ALA A 222 -8.90 -10.26 -24.66
C ALA A 222 -9.75 -9.00 -24.90
N ILE A 223 -9.76 -8.49 -26.14
CA ILE A 223 -10.59 -7.37 -26.59
C ILE A 223 -11.43 -7.86 -27.76
N ASN A 224 -12.75 -7.71 -27.65
CA ASN A 224 -13.64 -7.93 -28.78
C ASN A 224 -13.67 -6.68 -29.67
N SER A 225 -12.96 -6.75 -30.79
CA SER A 225 -12.88 -5.68 -31.80
C SER A 225 -13.81 -5.90 -33.00
N SER A 226 -14.73 -6.86 -32.95
CA SER A 226 -15.57 -7.21 -34.11
C SER A 226 -16.46 -6.07 -34.59
N ALA A 227 -16.83 -5.16 -33.69
CA ALA A 227 -17.66 -3.98 -33.98
C ALA A 227 -16.84 -2.68 -34.10
N PHE A 228 -15.52 -2.74 -33.96
CA PHE A 228 -14.68 -1.55 -34.08
C PHE A 228 -14.48 -1.18 -35.55
N SER A 229 -14.12 0.07 -35.78
CA SER A 229 -13.67 0.52 -37.10
C SER A 229 -12.39 -0.20 -37.57
N ALA A 230 -12.15 -0.20 -38.88
CA ALA A 230 -10.99 -0.88 -39.46
C ALA A 230 -9.69 -0.17 -39.05
N TYR A 231 -8.66 -0.96 -38.72
CA TYR A 231 -7.32 -0.43 -38.50
C TYR A 231 -6.78 0.24 -39.77
N VAL A 232 -6.22 1.43 -39.63
CA VAL A 232 -5.58 2.16 -40.73
C VAL A 232 -4.06 2.18 -40.55
N SER A 233 -3.58 2.67 -39.41
CA SER A 233 -2.14 2.80 -39.15
C SER A 233 -1.83 3.10 -37.69
N GLY A 234 -0.54 3.13 -37.36
CA GLY A 234 -0.03 3.53 -36.05
C GLY A 234 -0.31 2.50 -34.95
N GLY A 235 -0.22 2.96 -33.71
CA GLY A 235 -0.41 2.13 -32.52
C GLY A 235 0.89 1.73 -31.84
N THR A 236 0.87 1.81 -30.51
CA THR A 236 1.86 1.19 -29.62
C THR A 236 1.08 0.33 -28.64
N VAL A 237 1.61 -0.86 -28.34
CA VAL A 237 1.17 -1.68 -27.21
C VAL A 237 2.25 -1.68 -26.15
N GLN A 238 1.87 -1.50 -24.89
CA GLN A 238 2.83 -1.55 -23.79
C GLN A 238 2.25 -2.14 -22.51
N THR A 239 3.11 -2.63 -21.62
CA THR A 239 2.70 -3.23 -20.34
C THR A 239 2.46 -2.19 -19.26
N ASN A 240 3.30 -1.16 -19.18
CA ASN A 240 3.23 -0.20 -18.09
C ASN A 240 2.00 0.70 -18.21
N PRO A 241 1.44 1.16 -17.08
CA PRO A 241 0.34 2.10 -17.10
C PRO A 241 0.68 3.39 -17.86
N ILE A 242 -0.32 3.95 -18.53
CA ILE A 242 -0.22 5.24 -19.24
C ILE A 242 -0.88 6.37 -18.45
N ALA A 243 -0.54 7.60 -18.82
CA ALA A 243 -1.17 8.78 -18.24
C ALA A 243 -2.69 8.72 -18.40
N GLY A 244 -3.42 8.98 -17.30
CA GLY A 244 -4.88 8.95 -17.24
C GLY A 244 -5.47 7.63 -16.76
N GLU A 245 -4.69 6.54 -16.66
CA GLU A 245 -5.18 5.32 -16.01
C GLU A 245 -5.23 5.50 -14.49
N VAL A 246 -6.38 5.17 -13.90
CA VAL A 246 -6.53 5.18 -12.44
C VAL A 246 -5.76 4.00 -11.87
N LEU A 247 -4.87 4.31 -10.92
CA LEU A 247 -4.06 3.34 -10.20
C LEU A 247 -4.65 3.11 -8.82
N THR A 248 -4.85 1.84 -8.48
CA THR A 248 -5.41 1.41 -7.21
C THR A 248 -4.63 0.25 -6.64
N ALA A 249 -4.67 0.10 -5.32
CA ALA A 249 -4.12 -1.06 -4.64
C ALA A 249 -4.87 -1.34 -3.34
N GLY A 250 -4.72 -2.57 -2.86
CA GLY A 250 -5.15 -2.97 -1.53
C GLY A 250 -4.15 -3.92 -0.88
N CYS A 251 -4.07 -3.90 0.45
CA CYS A 251 -3.28 -4.81 1.26
C CYS A 251 -3.77 -4.86 2.71
N LYS A 252 -3.32 -5.89 3.43
CA LYS A 252 -3.22 -5.81 4.88
C LYS A 252 -1.90 -5.16 5.25
N TYR A 253 -1.85 -4.49 6.38
CA TYR A 253 -0.66 -3.79 6.82
C TYR A 253 -0.50 -3.81 8.34
N ASP A 254 0.76 -3.74 8.77
CA ASP A 254 1.13 -3.53 10.15
C ASP A 254 1.60 -2.08 10.31
N LEU A 255 1.40 -1.50 11.49
CA LEU A 255 1.87 -0.16 11.79
C LEU A 255 3.31 -0.23 12.31
N PRO A 256 4.24 0.56 11.75
CA PRO A 256 5.54 0.74 12.37
C PRO A 256 5.38 1.56 13.65
N MET A 257 5.61 0.95 14.81
CA MET A 257 5.51 1.64 16.11
C MET A 257 6.76 1.41 16.95
N ARG A 258 6.96 2.22 17.98
CA ARG A 258 7.93 1.99 19.06
C ARG A 258 7.25 2.13 20.41
N PHE A 259 7.91 1.67 21.46
CA PHE A 259 7.53 2.04 22.82
C PHE A 259 7.59 3.56 22.99
N SER A 260 6.56 4.14 23.64
CA SER A 260 6.49 5.58 23.91
C SER A 260 7.39 5.98 25.07
N ASP A 261 7.55 5.09 26.04
CA ASP A 261 8.21 5.30 27.32
C ASP A 261 9.03 4.06 27.71
N ASP A 262 9.89 4.20 28.72
CA ASP A 262 10.65 3.10 29.26
C ASP A 262 9.72 2.12 30.01
N LEU A 263 10.02 0.83 29.89
CA LEU A 263 9.26 -0.21 30.58
C LEU A 263 9.54 -0.16 32.08
N GLY A 264 8.49 -0.04 32.89
CA GLY A 264 8.60 0.01 34.35
C GLY A 264 7.39 -0.60 35.06
N GLY A 265 7.58 -1.01 36.32
CA GLY A 265 6.55 -1.61 37.16
C GLY A 265 7.03 -1.72 38.61
N THR A 266 6.13 -2.11 39.51
CA THR A 266 6.46 -2.39 40.91
C THR A 266 6.48 -3.89 41.17
N PHE A 267 7.40 -4.36 42.00
CA PHE A 267 7.37 -5.73 42.50
C PHE A 267 6.33 -5.81 43.63
N SER A 268 5.22 -6.50 43.38
CA SER A 268 4.19 -6.72 44.40
C SER A 268 4.50 -7.93 45.27
N ASN A 269 5.20 -8.92 44.72
CA ASN A 269 5.80 -10.06 45.42
C ASN A 269 7.08 -10.54 44.69
N TRP A 270 7.80 -11.51 45.28
CA TRP A 270 9.05 -12.09 44.75
C TRP A 270 8.93 -12.67 43.32
N ASP A 271 7.71 -12.93 42.85
CA ASP A 271 7.42 -13.51 41.52
C ASP A 271 6.27 -12.79 40.81
N THR A 272 5.92 -11.58 41.26
CA THR A 272 4.79 -10.82 40.71
C THR A 272 5.21 -9.40 40.45
N ILE A 273 5.23 -9.04 39.17
CA ILE A 273 5.47 -7.68 38.69
C ILE A 273 4.10 -7.08 38.40
N ASP A 274 3.75 -6.03 39.15
CA ASP A 274 2.61 -5.16 38.84
C ASP A 274 3.12 -4.05 37.93
N ALA A 275 3.03 -4.28 36.61
CA ALA A 275 3.25 -3.25 35.61
C ALA A 275 1.88 -2.81 35.07
N SER A 276 1.57 -1.51 35.14
CA SER A 276 0.27 -1.00 34.72
C SER A 276 0.06 -1.11 33.20
N GLY A 277 1.14 -1.07 32.42
CA GLY A 277 1.09 -1.15 30.96
C GLY A 277 2.24 -0.41 30.28
N ILE A 278 2.22 -0.36 28.95
CA ILE A 278 3.15 0.42 28.14
C ILE A 278 2.46 1.03 26.92
N GLY A 279 2.85 2.25 26.57
CA GLY A 279 2.36 2.92 25.37
C GLY A 279 3.18 2.57 24.13
N LEU A 280 2.51 2.56 22.98
CA LEU A 280 3.08 2.39 21.65
C LEU A 280 2.76 3.63 20.80
N LEU A 281 3.76 4.15 20.10
CA LEU A 281 3.63 5.32 19.24
C LEU A 281 4.04 5.00 17.80
N GLU A 282 3.17 5.31 16.83
CA GLU A 282 3.44 5.14 15.39
C GLU A 282 4.62 6.02 14.94
N ILE A 283 5.53 5.43 14.16
CA ILE A 283 6.65 6.09 13.50
C ILE A 283 6.30 6.30 12.03
N LEU A 284 6.17 7.54 11.58
CA LEU A 284 5.77 7.84 10.19
C LEU A 284 6.83 7.47 9.15
N ASN A 285 8.11 7.44 9.55
CA ASN A 285 9.26 7.10 8.71
C ASN A 285 10.21 6.17 9.50
N PRO A 286 9.89 4.87 9.64
CA PRO A 286 10.68 3.89 10.41
C PRO A 286 12.06 3.61 9.81
N ASP A 287 12.23 3.81 8.51
CA ASP A 287 13.47 3.59 7.79
C ASP A 287 13.94 4.93 7.18
N PRO A 288 14.60 5.81 7.97
CA PRO A 288 15.17 7.03 7.44
C PRO A 288 16.29 6.67 6.44
N GLN A 289 16.24 7.31 5.26
CA GLN A 289 17.28 7.21 4.23
C GLN A 289 18.53 8.00 4.65
#